data_AF-A0A952RYA0-F1
#
_entry.id   AF-A0A952RYA0-F1
#
_cell.length_a   1.000
_cell.length_b   1.000
_cell.length_c   1.000
_cell.angle_alpha   90.00
_cell.angle_beta   90.00
_cell.angle_gamma   90.00
#
_symmetry.space_group_name_H-M   'P 1'
#
loop_
_entity.id
_entity.type
_entity.pdbx_description
1 polymer ?
#
loop_
_entity_poly.entity_id
_entity_poly.type
_entity_poly.pdbx_seq_one_letter_code
_entity_poly.pdbx_strand_id
1 'polypeptide(L)' 'MPLLAIDPLIKLGEVERILSEVFRPAPSRPTIIGWIEEGTLEGRQVGIGNNWFVYESSLSKLIRESQSPSQQKLAA' A
#
# COMPACT_ATOMS: atom_id res chain seq x y z
N MET A 1 26.93 -13.69 0.61
CA MET A 1 26.62 -12.32 1.09
C MET A 1 25.22 -12.01 0.59
N PRO A 2 24.18 -11.92 1.44
CA PRO A 2 22.86 -11.55 0.94
C PRO A 2 22.92 -10.07 0.54
N LEU A 3 22.55 -9.78 -0.70
CA LEU A 3 22.33 -8.41 -1.15
C LEU A 3 21.22 -7.84 -0.26
N LEU A 4 21.51 -6.77 0.48
CA LEU A 4 20.49 -5.98 1.16
C LEU A 4 19.51 -5.51 0.08
N ALA A 5 18.37 -6.19 -0.03
CA ALA A 5 17.31 -5.78 -0.94
C ALA A 5 16.80 -4.43 -0.43
N ILE A 6 17.21 -3.36 -1.09
CA ILE A 6 16.71 -2.01 -0.80
C ILE A 6 15.28 -1.99 -1.29
N ASP A 7 14.32 -1.96 -0.37
CA ASP A 7 12.91 -1.79 -0.70
C ASP A 7 12.62 -0.29 -0.94
N PRO A 8 12.25 0.11 -2.15
CA PRO A 8 12.00 1.52 -2.47
C PRO A 8 10.80 2.08 -1.70
N LEU A 9 10.93 3.33 -1.27
CA LEU A 9 9.85 4.08 -0.62
C LEU A 9 9.17 5.00 -1.63
N ILE A 10 7.86 4.83 -1.79
CA ILE A 10 7.01 5.60 -2.69
C ILE A 10 6.26 6.66 -1.89
N LYS A 11 6.25 7.91 -2.36
CA LYS A 11 5.50 9.00 -1.73
C LYS A 11 4.00 8.75 -1.79
N LEU A 12 3.28 9.13 -0.74
CA LEU A 12 1.83 8.92 -0.64
C LEU A 12 1.02 9.48 -1.82
N GLY A 13 1.41 10.62 -2.39
CA GLY A 13 0.74 11.16 -3.58
C GLY A 13 0.85 10.28 -4.82
N GLU A 14 1.94 9.53 -4.96
CA GLU A 14 2.10 8.55 -6.04
C GLU A 14 1.36 7.25 -5.72
N VAL A 15 1.36 6.84 -4.44
CA VAL A 15 0.56 5.70 -3.96
C VAL A 15 -0.93 5.92 -4.25
N GLU A 16 -1.46 7.12 -4.01
CA GLU A 16 -2.84 7.49 -4.35
C GLU A 16 -3.14 7.33 -5.84
N ARG A 17 -2.22 7.78 -6.69
CA ARG A 17 -2.35 7.65 -8.14
C ARG A 17 -2.43 6.19 -8.55
N ILE A 18 -1.49 5.36 -8.08
CA ILE A 18 -1.46 3.91 -8.35
C ILE A 18 -2.74 3.24 -7.87
N LEU A 19 -3.16 3.51 -6.63
CA LEU A 19 -4.36 2.90 -6.05
C LEU A 19 -5.63 3.34 -6.78
N SER A 20 -5.68 4.56 -7.33
CA SER A 20 -6.82 5.04 -8.11
C SER A 20 -6.98 4.33 -9.47
N GLU A 21 -5.89 3.78 -10.00
CA GLU A 21 -5.90 2.97 -11.23
C GLU A 21 -6.34 1.53 -10.94
N VAL A 22 -6.09 1.02 -9.73
CA VAL A 22 -6.37 -0.37 -9.33
C VAL A 22 -7.73 -0.55 -8.65
N PHE A 23 -8.09 0.35 -7.73
CA PHE A 23 -9.28 0.23 -6.89
C PHE A 23 -10.39 1.18 -7.34
N ARG A 24 -11.63 0.67 -7.37
CA ARG A 24 -12.83 1.50 -7.57
C ARG A 24 -13.91 1.09 -6.55
N PRO A 25 -14.30 1.98 -5.61
CA PRO A 25 -13.84 3.36 -5.46
C PRO A 25 -12.36 3.45 -4.99
N ALA A 26 -11.67 4.51 -5.42
CA ALA A 26 -10.29 4.76 -5.03
C ALA A 26 -10.20 5.14 -3.53
N PRO A 27 -9.25 4.58 -2.76
CA PRO A 27 -9.11 4.90 -1.34
C PRO A 27 -8.66 6.34 -1.14
N SER A 28 -9.19 6.99 -0.11
CA SER A 28 -8.84 8.36 0.24
C SER A 28 -7.49 8.44 0.97
N ARG A 29 -6.83 9.60 0.96
CA ARG A 29 -5.58 9.83 1.69
C ARG A 29 -5.65 9.39 3.17
N PRO A 30 -6.68 9.77 3.95
CA PRO A 30 -6.83 9.28 5.33
C PRO A 30 -6.95 7.75 5.42
N THR A 31 -7.63 7.11 4.48
CA THR A 31 -7.75 5.65 4.43
C THR A 31 -6.39 4.99 4.24
N ILE A 32 -5.56 5.50 3.32
CA ILE A 32 -4.23 4.94 3.06
C ILE A 32 -3.31 5.15 4.27
N ILE A 33 -3.40 6.30 4.94
CA ILE A 33 -2.66 6.53 6.20
C ILE A 33 -3.12 5.55 7.28
N GLY A 34 -4.43 5.35 7.42
CA GLY A 34 -4.99 4.36 8.34
C GLY A 34 -4.46 2.95 8.07
N TRP A 35 -4.35 2.54 6.81
CA TRP A 35 -3.73 1.26 6.46
C TRP A 35 -2.27 1.15 6.88
N ILE A 36 -1.52 2.25 6.86
CA ILE A 36 -0.14 2.27 7.35
C ILE A 36 -0.12 2.12 8.88
N GLU A 37 -0.98 2.86 9.58
CA GLU A 37 -1.08 2.82 11.05
C GLU A 37 -1.57 1.47 11.58
N GLU A 38 -2.47 0.82 10.85
CA GLU A 38 -3.01 -0.51 11.15
C GLU A 38 -2.06 -1.65 10.77
N GLY A 39 -0.98 -1.36 10.04
CA GLY A 39 -0.02 -2.36 9.54
C GLY A 39 -0.50 -3.16 8.32
N THR A 40 -1.58 -2.72 7.66
CA THR A 40 -2.03 -3.26 6.37
C THR A 40 -1.06 -2.88 5.24
N LEU A 41 -0.54 -1.66 5.28
CA LEU A 41 0.57 -1.20 4.45
C LEU A 41 1.79 -0.94 5.31
N GLU A 42 2.96 -1.33 4.83
CA GLU A 42 4.21 -0.96 5.47
C GLU A 42 4.65 0.39 4.91
N GLY A 43 4.80 1.36 5.81
CA GLY A 43 5.16 2.71 5.45
C GLY A 43 5.69 3.48 6.65
N ARG A 44 6.16 4.70 6.39
CA ARG A 44 6.60 5.60 7.46
C ARG A 44 6.39 7.05 7.08
N GLN A 45 6.17 7.85 8.11
CA GLN A 45 6.24 9.30 8.02
C GLN A 45 7.71 9.72 8.15
N VAL A 46 8.19 10.53 7.21
CA VAL A 46 9.56 11.06 7.24
C VAL A 46 9.52 12.58 7.45
N GLY A 47 10.00 13.02 8.61
CA GLY A 47 10.06 14.43 8.97
C GLY A 47 8.72 15.01 9.43
N ILE A 48 8.59 16.33 9.34
CA ILE A 48 7.42 17.08 9.81
C ILE A 48 6.38 17.18 8.67
N GLY A 49 5.10 17.13 9.01
CA GLY A 49 3.98 17.30 8.08
C GLY A 49 3.53 16.01 7.39
N ASN A 50 2.80 16.12 6.28
CA ASN A 50 2.13 15.00 5.61
C ASN A 50 3.06 14.19 4.68
N ASN A 51 4.32 13.99 5.08
CA ASN A 51 5.34 13.31 4.31
C ASN A 51 5.32 11.80 4.58
N TRP A 52 4.28 11.14 4.09
CA TRP A 52 4.11 9.69 4.20
C TRP A 52 4.70 8.97 2.99
N PHE A 53 5.30 7.81 3.28
CA PHE A 53 5.88 6.93 2.29
C PHE A 53 5.44 5.50 2.55
N VAL A 54 5.28 4.72 1.50
CA VAL A 54 4.90 3.30 1.54
C VAL A 54 5.99 2.51 0.84
N TYR A 55 6.34 1.35 1.38
CA TYR A 55 7.27 0.44 0.73
C TYR A 55 6.63 -0.16 -0.53
N GLU A 56 7.37 -0.16 -1.64
CA GLU A 56 6.90 -0.66 -2.93
C GLU A 56 6.48 -2.13 -2.84
N SER A 57 7.25 -2.94 -2.11
CA SER A 57 6.93 -4.36 -1.93
C SER A 57 5.58 -4.57 -1.23
N SER A 58 5.30 -3.76 -0.21
CA SER A 58 4.05 -3.81 0.55
C SER A 58 2.85 -3.36 -0.28
N LEU A 59 3.00 -2.26 -1.03
CA LEU A 59 1.96 -1.79 -1.95
C LEU A 59 1.66 -2.84 -3.04
N SER A 60 2.70 -3.42 -3.62
CA SER A 60 2.58 -4.45 -4.66
C SER A 60 1.88 -5.71 -4.13
N LYS A 61 2.20 -6.10 -2.89
CA LYS A 61 1.54 -7.21 -2.20
C LYS A 61 0.04 -6.94 -2.04
N LEU A 62 -0.33 -5.75 -1.54
CA LEU A 62 -1.73 -5.37 -1.36
C LEU A 62 -2.51 -5.42 -2.68
N ILE A 63 -1.94 -4.86 -3.75
CA ILE A 63 -2.56 -4.86 -5.09
C ILE A 63 -2.76 -6.29 -5.59
N ARG A 64 -1.74 -7.14 -5.46
CA ARG A 64 -1.78 -8.54 -5.89
C ARG A 64 -2.82 -9.35 -5.11
N GLU A 65 -2.91 -9.15 -3.80
CA GLU A 65 -3.91 -9.80 -2.94
C GLU A 65 -5.33 -9.34 -3.32
N SER A 66 -5.50 -8.05 -3.63
CA SER A 66 -6.80 -7.48 -4.02
C SER A 66 -7.26 -7.89 -5.41
N GLN A 67 -6.33 -8.21 -6.32
CA GLN A 67 -6.63 -8.69 -7.67
C GLN A 67 -6.79 -10.21 -7.75
N SER A 68 -6.41 -10.96 -6.71
CA SER A 68 -6.51 -12.42 -6.70
C SER A 68 -7.98 -12.85 -6.56
N PRO A 69 -8.61 -13.51 -7.56
CA PRO A 69 -10.05 -13.83 -7.56
C PRO A 69 -10.49 -14.93 -6.57
N SER A 70 -9.63 -15.37 -5.64
CA SER A 70 -9.71 -16.74 -5.09
C SER A 70 -10.05 -16.85 -3.61
N GLN A 71 -10.80 -15.90 -3.02
CA GLN A 71 -11.44 -16.10 -1.70
C GLN A 71 -12.93 -15.78 -1.64
N GLN A 72 -13.67 -15.99 -2.75
CA GLN A 72 -15.15 -15.97 -2.75
C GLN A 72 -15.81 -17.36 -2.69
N LYS A 73 -15.07 -18.44 -2.38
CA LYS A 73 -15.66 -19.76 -2.15
C LYS A 73 -15.25 -20.36 -0.81
N LEU A 74 -15.83 -19.88 0.29
CA LEU A 74 -16.05 -20.70 1.48
C LEU A 74 -17.12 -20.11 2.42
N ALA A 75 -18.35 -19.96 1.92
CA ALA A 75 -19.56 -19.89 2.75
C ALA A 75 -20.78 -20.09 1.85
N ALA A 76 -21.03 -21.33 1.44
CA ALA A 76 -22.31 -21.78 0.90
C ALA A 76 -22.72 -23.03 1.67
#